data_AF-A0A972QM78-F1
#
_entry.id   AF-A0A972QM78-F1
#
_cell.length_a   1.000
_cell.length_b   1.000
_cell.length_c   1.000
_cell.angle_alpha   90.00
_cell.angle_beta   90.00
_cell.angle_gamma   90.00
#
_symmetry.space_group_name_H-M   'P 1'
#
loop_
_entity.id
_entity.type
_entity.pdbx_description
1 polymer ?
#
loop_
_entity_poly.entity_id
_entity_poly.type
_entity_poly.pdbx_seq_one_letter_code
_entity_poly.pdbx_strand_id
1 'polypeptide(L)'
;MVTKKSTAKEKASKPEKPQTQKTPPTETPPVPQKGSTTTSKPEKPSTPPPLTMKQLHQELETIKQVVGEHAQLIAQLQETLARKRKPVASNGKVQIKDTQTGAVYPSKNNAYQSLLKSGELKDLVDKGLFGPDPEKNTFGWYTLQREWPDRFEEVTTAQNKE
;
A
#
# COMPACT_ATOMS: atom_id res chain seq x y z
N MET A 1 41.95 20.14 -51.29
CA MET A 1 41.11 21.35 -51.12
C MET A 1 40.19 21.06 -49.93
N VAL A 2 40.43 21.44 -48.66
CA VAL A 2 40.73 22.75 -48.00
C VAL A 2 39.75 23.80 -48.51
N THR A 3 38.75 24.27 -47.74
CA THR A 3 38.78 25.13 -46.53
C THR A 3 37.48 24.94 -45.71
N LYS A 4 37.47 24.74 -44.38
CA LYS A 4 37.73 25.64 -43.22
C LYS A 4 36.69 26.77 -42.99
N LYS A 5 36.31 26.92 -41.70
CA LYS A 5 35.94 28.14 -40.91
C LYS A 5 34.43 28.29 -40.64
N SER A 6 33.85 28.20 -39.42
CA SER A 6 34.14 28.69 -38.04
C SER A 6 33.93 30.20 -37.79
N THR A 7 32.91 30.53 -36.99
CA THR A 7 32.88 31.59 -35.94
C THR A 7 31.60 31.34 -35.10
N ALA A 8 31.55 31.03 -33.79
CA ALA A 8 32.34 31.27 -32.58
C ALA A 8 32.33 32.72 -32.05
N LYS A 9 31.60 32.93 -30.92
CA LYS A 9 31.94 33.76 -29.74
C LYS A 9 30.79 33.61 -28.72
N GLU A 10 30.90 32.85 -27.63
CA GLU A 10 31.80 32.95 -26.47
C GLU A 10 31.55 34.18 -25.60
N LYS A 11 31.03 33.95 -24.39
CA LYS A 11 31.67 34.28 -23.10
C LYS A 11 30.74 33.87 -21.95
N ALA A 12 31.15 33.40 -20.78
CA ALA A 12 32.26 32.60 -20.28
C ALA A 12 32.01 32.53 -18.74
N SER A 13 32.51 31.46 -18.12
CA SER A 13 33.01 31.43 -16.73
C SER A 13 32.05 31.14 -15.57
N LYS A 14 32.14 29.89 -15.07
CA LYS A 14 32.27 29.55 -13.62
C LYS A 14 33.66 30.06 -13.13
N PRO A 15 34.00 30.21 -11.81
CA PRO A 15 33.70 29.29 -10.70
C PRO A 15 33.54 29.91 -9.26
N GLU A 16 33.22 29.03 -8.29
CA GLU A 16 33.54 28.98 -6.83
C GLU A 16 33.31 30.12 -5.80
N LYS A 17 32.83 29.70 -4.60
CA LYS A 17 32.53 30.46 -3.35
C LYS A 17 33.80 30.91 -2.60
N PRO A 18 33.75 31.97 -1.74
CA PRO A 18 33.58 31.75 -0.28
C PRO A 18 32.85 32.89 0.50
N GLN A 19 32.30 32.57 1.70
CA GLN A 19 32.18 33.40 2.94
C GLN A 19 31.49 34.81 2.88
N THR A 20 30.67 35.32 3.81
CA THR A 20 30.67 35.32 5.30
C THR A 20 29.30 35.81 5.84
N GLN A 21 29.00 35.35 7.05
CA GLN A 21 27.89 35.64 7.97
C GLN A 21 27.50 37.12 8.18
N LYS A 22 26.21 37.34 8.49
CA LYS A 22 25.76 38.00 9.73
C LYS A 22 24.45 37.38 10.24
N THR A 23 24.57 36.55 11.27
CA THR A 23 23.51 36.30 12.27
C THR A 23 23.30 37.55 13.13
N PRO A 24 22.11 37.72 13.72
CA PRO A 24 22.07 37.72 15.19
C PRO A 24 20.78 37.11 15.78
N PRO A 25 20.76 36.74 17.07
CA PRO A 25 21.80 36.03 17.79
C PRO A 25 21.27 34.73 18.44
N THR A 26 22.22 33.82 18.62
CA THR A 26 22.23 32.73 19.59
C THR A 26 21.96 33.23 21.00
N GLU A 27 21.08 32.54 21.73
CA GLU A 27 21.18 32.47 23.20
C GLU A 27 21.16 30.99 23.62
N THR A 28 22.30 30.56 24.15
CA THR A 28 22.59 29.27 24.80
C THR A 28 22.55 29.53 26.32
N PRO A 29 22.55 28.53 27.22
CA PRO A 29 21.52 27.55 27.56
C PRO A 29 21.17 27.66 29.10
N PRO A 30 20.77 26.58 29.82
CA PRO A 30 19.77 26.64 30.87
C PRO A 30 20.28 27.19 32.23
N VAL A 31 19.37 27.78 33.00
CA VAL A 31 19.58 27.99 34.45
C VAL A 31 18.38 27.41 35.21
N PRO A 32 18.50 26.23 35.83
CA PRO A 32 17.74 25.92 37.02
C PRO A 32 18.57 26.38 38.21
N GLN A 33 18.20 27.54 38.77
CA GLN A 33 18.76 27.97 40.05
C GLN A 33 18.25 27.05 41.17
N LYS A 34 19.18 26.78 42.08
CA LYS A 34 19.10 25.90 43.25
C LYS A 34 17.91 26.25 44.14
N GLY A 35 17.39 25.20 44.77
CA GLY A 35 16.14 25.21 45.52
C GLY A 35 16.21 25.76 46.93
N SER A 36 15.07 25.66 47.61
CA SER A 36 14.96 25.29 49.02
C SER A 36 13.49 25.02 49.32
N THR A 37 13.14 23.76 49.58
CA THR A 37 12.08 23.42 50.53
C THR A 37 12.39 22.04 51.08
N THR A 38 12.98 22.08 52.28
CA THR A 38 12.65 21.22 53.42
C THR A 38 12.82 19.71 53.26
N THR A 39 13.96 19.25 53.78
CA THR A 39 14.21 17.97 54.44
C THR A 39 12.95 17.21 54.89
N SER A 40 12.75 16.01 54.37
CA SER A 40 12.06 14.90 55.03
C SER A 40 12.64 13.58 54.51
N LYS A 41 13.53 13.00 55.32
CA LYS A 41 13.86 11.57 55.55
C LYS A 41 13.54 10.54 54.43
N PRO A 42 14.49 9.64 54.08
CA PRO A 42 14.23 8.52 53.18
C PRO A 42 13.30 7.51 53.85
N GLU A 43 12.04 7.45 53.40
CA GLU A 43 11.15 6.33 53.68
C GLU A 43 11.65 5.11 52.90
N LYS A 44 11.68 3.97 53.59
CA LYS A 44 12.14 2.66 53.09
C LYS A 44 11.61 2.36 51.68
N PRO A 45 12.32 1.58 50.85
CA PRO A 45 11.68 0.91 49.74
C PRO A 45 10.58 0.00 50.30
N SER A 46 9.33 0.44 50.22
CA SER A 46 8.17 -0.40 50.46
C SER A 46 8.14 -1.41 49.33
N THR A 47 8.73 -2.58 49.57
CA THR A 47 8.59 -3.74 48.69
C THR A 47 7.09 -3.91 48.41
N PRO A 48 6.64 -3.96 47.15
CA PRO A 48 5.23 -4.20 46.87
C PRO A 48 4.82 -5.49 47.58
N PRO A 49 3.62 -5.53 48.20
CA PRO A 49 3.16 -6.73 48.88
C PRO A 49 3.26 -7.91 47.93
N PRO A 50 3.73 -9.08 48.39
CA PRO A 50 3.90 -10.24 47.53
C PRO A 50 2.56 -10.53 46.85
N LEU A 51 2.57 -10.59 45.52
CA LEU A 51 1.42 -10.96 44.70
C LEU A 51 0.82 -12.24 45.28
N THR A 52 -0.35 -12.11 45.88
CA THR A 52 -1.03 -13.24 46.50
C THR A 52 -1.62 -14.11 45.38
N MET A 53 -1.65 -15.42 45.57
CA MET A 53 -2.23 -16.36 44.60
C MET A 53 -3.67 -16.01 44.20
N LYS A 54 -4.42 -15.34 45.09
CA LYS A 54 -5.76 -14.82 44.81
C LYS A 54 -5.75 -13.66 43.82
N GLN A 55 -4.80 -12.74 43.93
CA GLN A 55 -4.65 -11.62 42.98
C GLN A 55 -4.27 -12.13 41.58
N LEU A 56 -3.36 -13.11 41.50
CA LEU A 56 -3.01 -13.77 40.23
C LEU A 56 -4.21 -14.46 39.57
N HIS A 57 -5.04 -15.17 40.33
CA HIS A 57 -6.26 -15.77 39.80
C HIS A 57 -7.23 -14.71 39.28
N GLN A 58 -7.38 -13.61 40.00
CA GLN A 58 -8.27 -12.53 39.61
C GLN A 58 -7.79 -11.82 38.34
N GLU A 59 -6.48 -11.61 38.20
CA GLU A 59 -5.87 -11.08 36.97
C GLU A 59 -6.06 -12.03 35.78
N LEU A 60 -5.86 -13.34 35.97
CA LEU A 60 -6.08 -14.33 34.91
C LEU A 60 -7.54 -14.34 34.44
N GLU A 61 -8.50 -14.29 35.36
CA GLU A 61 -9.92 -14.26 34.99
C GLU A 61 -10.27 -12.94 34.27
N THR A 62 -9.69 -11.81 34.72
CA THR A 62 -9.86 -10.51 34.06
C THR A 62 -9.31 -10.54 32.63
N ILE A 63 -8.11 -11.09 32.43
CA ILE A 63 -7.50 -11.21 31.10
C ILE A 63 -8.37 -12.11 30.20
N LYS A 64 -8.85 -13.23 30.72
CA LYS A 64 -9.72 -14.14 29.98
C LYS A 64 -11.02 -13.46 29.55
N GLN A 65 -11.61 -12.64 30.42
CA GLN A 65 -12.79 -11.86 30.09
C GLN A 65 -12.49 -10.85 28.98
N VAL A 66 -11.42 -10.06 29.10
CA VAL A 66 -11.01 -9.07 28.08
C VAL A 66 -10.74 -9.72 26.72
N VAL A 67 -10.07 -10.89 26.71
CA VAL A 67 -9.82 -11.64 25.48
C VAL A 67 -11.14 -12.09 24.84
N GLY A 68 -12.11 -12.55 25.64
CA GLY A 68 -13.44 -12.91 25.17
C GLY A 68 -14.20 -11.73 24.54
N GLU A 69 -14.17 -10.57 25.19
CA GLU A 69 -14.79 -9.33 24.69
C GLU A 69 -14.15 -8.87 23.37
N HIS A 70 -12.81 -8.90 23.28
CA HIS A 70 -12.11 -8.58 22.04
C HIS A 70 -12.43 -9.56 20.90
N ALA A 71 -12.55 -10.86 21.19
CA ALA A 71 -12.93 -11.84 20.17
C ALA A 71 -14.33 -11.54 19.59
N GLN A 72 -15.28 -11.15 20.44
CA GLN A 72 -16.61 -10.73 20.00
C GLN A 72 -16.56 -9.46 19.14
N LEU A 73 -15.77 -8.46 19.55
CA LEU A 73 -15.59 -7.23 18.79
C LEU A 73 -15.01 -7.50 17.40
N ILE A 74 -13.99 -8.37 17.32
CA ILE A 74 -13.38 -8.78 16.05
C ILE A 74 -14.43 -9.43 15.13
N ALA A 75 -15.26 -10.33 15.66
CA ALA A 75 -16.31 -10.98 14.88
C ALA A 75 -17.33 -9.96 14.33
N GLN A 76 -17.78 -9.01 15.16
CA GLN A 76 -18.70 -7.95 14.74
C GLN A 76 -18.08 -7.03 13.68
N LEU A 77 -16.79 -6.70 13.81
CA LEU A 77 -16.06 -5.91 12.82
C LEU A 77 -15.92 -6.66 11.50
N GLN A 78 -15.60 -7.95 11.53
CA GLN A 78 -15.53 -8.80 10.33
C GLN A 78 -16.90 -8.89 9.63
N GLU A 79 -17.98 -9.05 10.39
CA GLU A 79 -19.33 -9.07 9.84
C GLU A 79 -19.71 -7.71 9.24
N THR A 80 -19.40 -6.62 9.94
CA THR A 80 -19.64 -5.26 9.44
C THR A 80 -18.85 -5.00 8.16
N LEU A 81 -17.59 -5.42 8.11
CA LEU A 81 -16.77 -5.33 6.90
C LEU A 81 -17.32 -6.21 5.78
N ALA A 82 -17.81 -7.41 6.06
CA ALA A 82 -18.44 -8.27 5.06
C ALA A 82 -19.71 -7.61 4.49
N ARG A 83 -20.55 -7.02 5.33
CA ARG A 83 -21.77 -6.28 4.93
C ARG A 83 -21.44 -4.97 4.18
N LYS A 84 -20.33 -4.30 4.51
CA LYS A 84 -19.86 -3.05 3.87
C LYS A 84 -19.01 -3.27 2.62
N ARG A 85 -18.41 -4.46 2.47
CA ARG A 85 -17.81 -4.92 1.22
C ARG A 85 -18.93 -5.12 0.21
N LYS A 86 -19.34 -4.02 -0.43
CA LYS A 86 -20.09 -4.09 -1.68
C LYS A 86 -19.27 -4.99 -2.63
N PRO A 87 -19.89 -5.90 -3.40
CA PRO A 87 -19.19 -6.53 -4.53
C PRO A 87 -18.57 -5.39 -5.32
N VAL A 88 -17.28 -5.48 -5.66
CA VAL A 88 -16.44 -4.40 -6.21
C VAL A 88 -17.29 -3.57 -7.17
N ALA A 89 -17.90 -2.50 -6.65
CA ALA A 89 -18.90 -1.77 -7.39
C ALA A 89 -18.11 -1.15 -8.53
N SER A 90 -18.50 -1.48 -9.75
CA SER A 90 -17.82 -1.05 -10.96
C SER A 90 -17.67 0.46 -10.90
N ASN A 91 -16.46 0.94 -10.60
CA ASN A 91 -16.14 2.36 -10.39
C ASN A 91 -16.03 3.06 -11.75
N GLY A 92 -17.04 2.93 -12.61
CA GLY A 92 -16.96 3.34 -14.02
C GLY A 92 -15.84 2.64 -14.79
N LYS A 93 -15.29 1.54 -14.26
CA LYS A 93 -14.21 0.80 -14.89
C LYS A 93 -14.80 -0.12 -15.95
N VAL A 94 -14.14 -0.17 -17.10
CA VAL A 94 -14.46 -1.12 -18.17
C VAL A 94 -14.38 -2.54 -17.61
N GLN A 95 -15.51 -3.24 -17.63
CA GLN A 95 -15.57 -4.66 -17.34
C GLN A 95 -15.46 -5.43 -18.65
N ILE A 96 -14.91 -6.64 -18.58
CA ILE A 96 -14.78 -7.51 -19.73
C ILE A 96 -15.72 -8.68 -19.54
N LYS A 97 -16.69 -8.85 -20.45
CA LYS A 97 -17.54 -10.02 -20.50
C LYS A 97 -16.98 -10.99 -21.53
N ASP A 98 -16.75 -12.23 -21.11
CA ASP A 98 -16.46 -13.33 -22.03
C ASP A 98 -17.77 -13.92 -22.53
N THR A 99 -17.99 -13.87 -23.84
CA THR A 99 -19.22 -14.33 -24.49
C THR A 99 -19.32 -15.86 -24.54
N GLN A 100 -18.18 -16.57 -24.46
CA GLN A 100 -18.17 -18.04 -24.47
C GLN A 100 -18.50 -18.63 -23.10
N THR A 101 -17.89 -18.08 -22.04
CA THR A 101 -18.05 -18.61 -20.67
C THR A 101 -19.11 -17.87 -19.86
N GLY A 102 -19.52 -16.69 -20.31
CA GLY A 102 -20.41 -15.80 -19.57
C GLY A 102 -19.75 -15.09 -18.38
N ALA A 103 -18.44 -15.29 -18.16
CA ALA A 103 -17.73 -14.68 -17.05
C ALA A 103 -17.54 -13.17 -17.25
N VAL A 104 -17.72 -12.40 -16.19
CA VAL A 104 -17.48 -10.95 -16.19
C VAL A 104 -16.28 -10.63 -15.33
N TYR A 105 -15.23 -10.11 -15.96
CA TYR A 105 -13.98 -9.74 -15.31
C TYR A 105 -13.95 -8.24 -14.99
N PRO A 106 -13.38 -7.85 -13.83
CA PRO A 106 -13.33 -6.44 -13.42
C PRO A 106 -12.47 -5.52 -14.28
N SER A 107 -11.58 -6.06 -15.12
CA SER A 107 -10.70 -5.29 -16.02
C SER A 107 -10.06 -6.19 -17.08
N LYS A 108 -9.51 -5.57 -18.13
CA LYS A 108 -8.70 -6.22 -19.19
C LYS A 108 -7.58 -7.11 -18.65
N ASN A 109 -6.78 -6.58 -17.72
CA ASN A 109 -5.68 -7.33 -17.13
C ASN A 109 -6.19 -8.47 -16.23
N ASN A 110 -7.30 -8.28 -15.53
CA ASN A 110 -7.90 -9.32 -14.70
C ASN A 110 -8.45 -10.47 -15.56
N ALA A 111 -9.06 -10.16 -16.69
CA ALA A 111 -9.50 -11.18 -17.67
C ALA A 111 -8.32 -12.03 -18.14
N TYR A 112 -7.26 -11.41 -18.64
CA TYR A 112 -6.05 -12.11 -19.07
C TYR A 112 -5.46 -13.00 -17.96
N GLN A 113 -5.27 -12.45 -16.75
CA GLN A 113 -4.69 -13.19 -15.63
C GLN A 113 -5.58 -14.33 -15.13
N SER A 114 -6.90 -14.15 -15.16
CA SER A 114 -7.86 -15.19 -14.76
C SER A 114 -7.87 -16.34 -15.76
N LEU A 115 -7.86 -16.04 -17.06
CA LEU A 115 -7.78 -17.04 -18.13
C LEU A 115 -6.43 -17.77 -18.14
N LEU A 116 -5.35 -17.07 -17.78
CA LEU A 116 -4.04 -17.67 -17.63
C LEU A 116 -4.03 -18.68 -16.48
N LYS A 117 -4.63 -18.31 -15.34
CA LYS A 117 -4.74 -19.19 -14.15
C LYS A 117 -5.69 -20.36 -14.36
N SER A 118 -6.77 -20.18 -15.11
CA SER A 118 -7.69 -21.28 -15.46
C SER A 118 -7.09 -22.26 -16.47
N GLY A 119 -5.98 -21.88 -17.12
CA GLY A 119 -5.30 -22.69 -18.12
C GLY A 119 -5.94 -22.62 -19.52
N GLU A 120 -6.95 -21.77 -19.72
CA GLU A 120 -7.59 -21.58 -21.03
C GLU A 120 -6.67 -20.93 -22.06
N LEU A 121 -5.62 -20.26 -21.62
CA LEU A 121 -4.61 -19.66 -22.50
C LEU A 121 -3.45 -20.61 -22.83
N LYS A 122 -3.50 -21.88 -22.38
CA LYS A 122 -2.39 -22.82 -22.54
C LYS A 122 -1.96 -22.99 -24.01
N ASP A 123 -2.91 -23.15 -24.92
CA ASP A 123 -2.62 -23.28 -26.36
C ASP A 123 -1.95 -22.02 -26.96
N LEU A 124 -2.29 -20.84 -26.44
CA LEU A 124 -1.72 -19.57 -26.90
C LEU A 124 -0.36 -19.30 -26.25
N VAL A 125 -0.17 -19.75 -25.01
CA VAL A 125 1.13 -19.73 -24.30
C VAL A 125 2.11 -20.69 -24.96
N ASP A 126 1.68 -21.90 -25.31
CA ASP A 126 2.50 -22.92 -25.98
C ASP A 126 2.92 -22.46 -27.40
N LYS A 127 2.09 -21.65 -28.07
CA LYS A 127 2.45 -20.96 -29.32
C LYS A 127 3.45 -19.80 -29.13
N GLY A 128 3.80 -19.45 -27.90
CA GLY A 128 4.76 -18.39 -27.57
C GLY A 128 4.22 -16.96 -27.74
N LEU A 129 2.90 -16.77 -27.84
CA LEU A 129 2.30 -15.47 -28.15
C LEU A 129 2.41 -14.43 -27.03
N PHE A 130 2.59 -14.88 -25.78
CA PHE A 130 2.67 -13.99 -24.61
C PHE A 130 4.10 -13.75 -24.11
N GLY A 131 5.12 -14.27 -24.82
CA GLY A 131 6.52 -14.17 -24.41
C GLY A 131 6.92 -15.20 -23.34
N PRO A 132 8.14 -15.06 -22.77
CA PRO A 132 8.73 -16.08 -21.89
C PRO A 132 8.03 -16.18 -20.52
N ASP A 133 7.50 -15.07 -19.99
CA ASP A 133 6.80 -15.01 -18.71
C ASP A 133 5.36 -14.49 -18.91
N PRO A 134 4.37 -15.35 -19.21
CA PRO A 134 2.99 -14.93 -19.44
C PRO A 134 2.38 -14.22 -18.22
N GLU A 135 2.71 -14.66 -17.00
CA GLU A 135 2.15 -14.11 -15.76
C GLU A 135 2.55 -12.65 -15.52
N LYS A 136 3.75 -12.25 -15.99
CA LYS A 136 4.24 -10.88 -15.85
C LYS A 136 3.87 -9.99 -17.04
N ASN A 137 3.24 -10.55 -18.06
CA ASN A 137 2.89 -9.80 -19.25
C ASN A 137 1.69 -8.88 -18.98
N THR A 138 1.97 -7.57 -18.90
CA THR A 138 0.97 -6.50 -18.71
C THR A 138 0.16 -6.19 -19.97
N PHE A 139 0.62 -6.64 -21.15
CA PHE A 139 -0.02 -6.39 -22.44
C PHE A 139 -0.73 -7.63 -23.00
N GLY A 140 -0.78 -8.74 -22.26
CA GLY A 140 -1.37 -10.01 -22.71
C GLY A 140 -2.82 -9.88 -23.20
N TRP A 141 -3.58 -8.92 -22.65
CA TRP A 141 -4.92 -8.59 -23.14
C TRP A 141 -4.97 -8.26 -24.64
N TYR A 142 -4.03 -7.46 -25.16
CA TYR A 142 -4.08 -7.04 -26.57
C TYR A 142 -3.81 -8.20 -27.52
N THR A 143 -2.94 -9.13 -27.10
CA THR A 143 -2.74 -10.38 -27.83
C THR A 143 -4.02 -11.21 -27.84
N LEU A 144 -4.73 -11.32 -26.71
CA LEU A 144 -6.04 -12.00 -26.66
C LEU A 144 -7.05 -11.36 -27.61
N GLN A 145 -7.16 -10.03 -27.61
CA GLN A 145 -8.11 -9.32 -28.46
C GLN A 145 -7.78 -9.47 -29.95
N ARG A 146 -6.50 -9.69 -30.30
CA ARG A 146 -6.09 -9.95 -31.68
C ARG A 146 -6.43 -11.37 -32.13
N GLU A 147 -6.23 -12.35 -31.26
CA GLU A 147 -6.50 -13.76 -31.58
C GLU A 147 -7.99 -14.11 -31.46
N TRP A 148 -8.71 -13.50 -30.51
CA TRP A 148 -10.13 -13.70 -30.24
C TRP A 148 -10.89 -12.37 -30.12
N PRO A 149 -11.08 -11.64 -31.25
CA PRO A 149 -11.73 -10.34 -31.25
C PRO A 149 -13.20 -10.38 -30.80
N ASP A 150 -13.93 -11.44 -31.14
CA ASP A 150 -15.38 -11.55 -30.87
C ASP A 150 -15.71 -12.21 -29.52
N ARG A 151 -14.71 -12.77 -28.84
CA ARG A 151 -14.92 -13.50 -27.59
C ARG A 151 -15.18 -12.55 -26.41
N PHE A 152 -14.64 -11.35 -26.47
CA PHE A 152 -14.68 -10.44 -25.32
C PHE A 152 -15.38 -9.13 -25.64
N GLU A 153 -16.31 -8.76 -24.77
CA GLU A 153 -17.10 -7.55 -24.88
C GLU A 153 -16.74 -6.58 -23.73
N GLU A 154 -16.46 -5.32 -24.07
CA GLU A 154 -16.21 -4.26 -23.10
C GLU A 154 -17.53 -3.68 -22.58
N VAL A 155 -17.95 -4.13 -21.40
CA VAL A 155 -19.17 -3.64 -20.75
C VAL A 155 -18.81 -2.41 -19.91
N THR A 156 -19.27 -1.24 -20.36
CA THR A 156 -19.18 -0.01 -19.56
C THR A 156 -20.42 0.10 -18.69
N THR A 157 -20.26 0.12 -17.37
CA THR A 157 -21.39 0.20 -16.42
C THR A 157 -22.28 1.45 -16.54
N ALA A 158 -21.90 2.43 -17.38
CA ALA A 158 -22.78 3.53 -17.74
C ALA A 158 -24.00 3.08 -18.58
N GLN A 159 -23.89 1.99 -19.34
CA GLN A 159 -24.98 1.48 -20.20
C GLN A 159 -25.90 0.46 -19.51
N ASN A 160 -25.58 0.02 -18.29
CA ASN A 160 -26.34 -1.02 -17.59
C ASN A 160 -27.20 -0.45 -16.45
N LYS A 161 -27.62 0.80 -16.59
CA LYS A 161 -28.38 1.57 -15.57
C LYS A 161 -29.71 2.10 -16.08
N GLU A 162 -30.16 1.64 -17.25
CA GLU A 162 -31.45 2.00 -17.84
C GLU A 162 -32.49 0.89 -17.59
#